data_AF-A0A497VB47-F1
#
_entry.id   AF-A0A497VB47-F1
#
_cell.length_a   1.000
_cell.length_b   1.000
_cell.length_c   1.000
_cell.angle_alpha   90.00
_cell.angle_beta   90.00
_cell.angle_gamma   90.00
#
_symmetry.space_group_name_H-M   'P 1'
#
loop_
_entity.id
_entity.type
_entity.pdbx_description
1 polymer ?
#
loop_
_entity_poly.entity_id
_entity_poly.type
_entity_poly.pdbx_seq_one_letter_code
_entity_poly.pdbx_strand_id
1 'polypeptide(L)'
;MNQKPETTPETINSVPICRTCGSERVAKDAWACFNRESGLWELEQVFDAEHCHQCEGETKLDWMPADALQNKRVRELNDRFRTLGGNGTVVVTSGIKAAGDAFLRTAIEAVQSFTDFSEENDPWGEHDFGAVSIEGQKVFFKIDYYDPDLKQGSTNPANEALTHRVLTIMLASEY
;
A
#
# COMPACT_ATOMS: atom_id res chain seq x y z
N MET A 1 -37.69 15.03 -17.28
CA MET A 1 -37.10 15.29 -15.96
C MET A 1 -35.73 14.63 -15.96
N ASN A 2 -34.67 15.39 -16.22
CA ASN A 2 -33.30 14.88 -16.20
C ASN A 2 -32.91 14.60 -14.76
N GLN A 3 -33.07 13.36 -14.31
CA GLN A 3 -32.39 12.89 -13.12
C GLN A 3 -30.90 12.87 -13.49
N LYS A 4 -30.12 13.81 -12.91
CA LYS A 4 -28.67 13.62 -12.80
C LYS A 4 -28.47 12.27 -12.11
N PRO A 5 -27.61 11.39 -12.63
CA PRO A 5 -27.34 10.11 -11.97
C PRO A 5 -26.84 10.40 -10.55
N GLU A 6 -27.50 9.78 -9.57
CA GLU A 6 -27.06 9.79 -8.18
C GLU A 6 -25.65 9.20 -8.13
N THR A 7 -24.69 10.02 -7.71
CA THR A 7 -23.31 9.58 -7.47
C THR A 7 -23.31 8.57 -6.32
N THR A 8 -23.24 7.29 -6.66
CA THR A 8 -22.94 6.19 -5.72
C THR A 8 -21.43 6.15 -5.44
N PRO A 9 -20.96 5.50 -4.35
CA PRO A 9 -19.53 5.31 -4.02
C PRO A 9 -18.66 4.70 -5.14
N GLU A 10 -19.29 4.25 -6.23
CA GLU A 10 -18.72 3.71 -7.46
C GLU A 10 -18.06 4.76 -8.37
N THR A 11 -18.00 6.05 -7.98
CA THR A 11 -17.67 7.13 -8.94
C THR A 11 -16.59 8.14 -8.55
N ILE A 12 -16.12 8.22 -7.30
CA ILE A 12 -15.06 9.18 -6.95
C ILE A 12 -13.91 8.46 -6.25
N ASN A 13 -12.74 8.42 -6.90
CA ASN A 13 -11.48 7.84 -6.41
C ASN A 13 -11.59 6.39 -5.96
N SER A 14 -12.46 5.59 -6.59
CA SER A 14 -12.57 4.15 -6.36
C SER A 14 -12.23 3.36 -7.62
N VAL A 15 -11.74 2.14 -7.42
CA VAL A 15 -11.27 1.22 -8.45
C VAL A 15 -11.98 -0.12 -8.26
N PRO A 16 -12.46 -0.75 -9.34
CA PRO A 16 -13.15 -2.03 -9.24
C PRO A 16 -12.14 -3.16 -9.05
N ILE A 17 -12.42 -4.04 -8.09
CA ILE A 17 -11.67 -5.26 -7.85
C ILE A 17 -12.57 -6.48 -7.90
N CYS A 18 -12.00 -7.63 -8.22
CA CYS A 18 -12.69 -8.90 -8.13
C CYS A 18 -13.05 -9.22 -6.66
N ARG A 19 -14.32 -9.41 -6.35
CA ARG A 19 -14.79 -9.81 -5.00
C ARG A 19 -14.11 -11.08 -4.48
N THR A 20 -13.74 -11.99 -5.39
CA THR A 20 -13.17 -13.28 -5.03
C THR A 20 -11.68 -13.22 -4.70
N CYS A 21 -10.87 -12.51 -5.50
CA CYS A 21 -9.41 -12.52 -5.37
C CYS A 21 -8.78 -11.15 -5.09
N GLY A 22 -9.57 -10.07 -5.15
CA GLY A 22 -9.09 -8.70 -4.98
C GLY A 22 -8.26 -8.16 -6.15
N SER A 23 -8.20 -8.84 -7.30
CA SER A 23 -7.46 -8.37 -8.48
C SER A 23 -8.14 -7.18 -9.15
N GLU A 24 -7.35 -6.21 -9.61
CA GLU A 24 -7.78 -5.08 -10.47
C GLU A 24 -7.94 -5.49 -11.94
N ARG A 25 -7.50 -6.70 -12.33
CA ARG A 25 -7.60 -7.21 -13.70
C ARG A 25 -9.00 -7.77 -13.97
N VAL A 26 -9.99 -6.90 -13.88
CA VAL A 26 -11.42 -7.19 -14.10
C VAL A 26 -11.92 -6.56 -15.38
N ALA A 27 -12.97 -7.14 -15.95
CA ALA A 27 -13.63 -6.69 -17.17
C ALA A 27 -15.14 -6.71 -17.01
N LYS A 28 -15.83 -5.87 -17.79
CA LYS A 28 -17.27 -5.93 -18.02
C LYS A 28 -17.53 -6.02 -19.51
N ASP A 29 -18.54 -6.79 -19.88
CA ASP A 29 -19.04 -6.76 -21.25
C ASP A 29 -19.73 -5.43 -21.54
N ALA A 30 -19.52 -4.90 -22.74
CA ALA A 30 -20.12 -3.65 -23.18
C ALA A 30 -20.41 -3.68 -24.67
N TRP A 31 -21.45 -2.95 -25.08
CA TRP A 31 -21.63 -2.59 -26.47
C TRP A 31 -20.85 -1.32 -26.79
N ALA A 32 -20.10 -1.38 -27.88
CA ALA A 32 -19.56 -0.21 -28.53
C ALA A 32 -20.26 -0.02 -29.87
N CYS A 33 -20.63 1.22 -30.17
CA CYS A 33 -21.25 1.61 -31.43
C CYS A 33 -20.28 2.48 -32.23
N PHE A 34 -20.22 2.28 -33.54
CA PHE A 34 -19.35 3.10 -34.39
C PHE A 34 -19.97 4.47 -34.62
N ASN A 35 -19.31 5.53 -34.14
CA ASN A 35 -19.70 6.90 -34.39
C ASN A 35 -19.00 7.41 -35.65
N ARG A 36 -19.80 7.77 -36.66
CA ARG A 36 -19.30 8.24 -37.97
C ARG A 36 -18.68 9.63 -37.91
N GLU A 37 -19.13 10.49 -37.00
CA GLU A 37 -18.64 11.87 -36.88
C GLU A 37 -17.26 11.92 -36.23
N SER A 38 -17.05 11.11 -35.18
CA SER A 38 -15.75 10.94 -34.54
C SER A 38 -14.84 9.95 -35.27
N GLY A 39 -15.42 9.02 -36.04
CA GLY A 39 -14.70 7.94 -36.73
C GLY A 39 -14.22 6.84 -35.77
N LEU A 40 -14.79 6.75 -34.57
CA LEU A 40 -14.36 5.87 -33.49
C LEU A 40 -15.50 4.96 -33.02
N TRP A 41 -15.15 3.83 -32.42
CA TRP A 41 -16.10 3.04 -31.64
C TRP A 41 -16.25 3.68 -30.25
N GLU A 42 -17.49 3.96 -29.86
CA GLU A 42 -17.83 4.61 -28.59
C GLU A 42 -18.64 3.65 -27.72
N LEU A 43 -18.31 3.57 -26.43
CA LEU A 43 -19.06 2.73 -25.48
C LEU A 43 -20.48 3.29 -25.32
N GLU A 44 -21.47 2.44 -25.55
CA GLU A 44 -22.90 2.81 -25.50
C GLU A 44 -23.55 2.28 -24.22
N GLN A 45 -23.34 1.01 -23.90
CA GLN A 45 -23.93 0.37 -22.71
C GLN A 45 -22.98 -0.69 -22.14
N VAL A 46 -22.94 -0.80 -20.82
CA VAL A 46 -22.22 -1.83 -20.08
C VAL A 46 -23.22 -2.81 -19.46
N PHE A 47 -22.89 -4.10 -19.43
CA PHE A 47 -23.72 -5.18 -18.91
C PHE A 47 -23.28 -5.65 -17.50
N ASP A 48 -24.13 -6.49 -16.89
CA ASP A 48 -23.91 -7.08 -15.55
C ASP A 48 -22.98 -8.31 -15.57
N ALA A 49 -22.47 -8.70 -16.74
CA ALA A 49 -21.49 -9.76 -16.86
C ALA A 49 -20.11 -9.21 -16.48
N GLU A 50 -19.65 -9.55 -15.27
CA GLU A 50 -18.33 -9.18 -14.78
C GLU A 50 -17.40 -10.38 -14.81
N HIS A 51 -16.18 -10.17 -15.30
CA HIS A 51 -15.17 -11.20 -15.45
C HIS A 51 -13.89 -10.80 -14.71
N CYS A 52 -13.22 -11.77 -14.08
CA CYS A 52 -11.90 -11.60 -13.50
C CYS A 52 -10.89 -12.38 -14.32
N HIS A 53 -9.91 -11.70 -14.91
CA HIS A 53 -8.84 -12.35 -15.67
C HIS A 53 -7.90 -13.17 -14.78
N GLN A 54 -7.75 -12.81 -13.50
CA GLN A 54 -6.93 -13.58 -12.56
C GLN A 54 -7.60 -14.89 -12.13
N CYS A 55 -8.93 -14.89 -11.99
CA CYS A 55 -9.71 -16.10 -11.68
C CYS A 55 -10.08 -16.90 -12.93
N GLU A 56 -9.90 -16.32 -14.11
CA GLU A 56 -10.36 -16.85 -15.40
C GLU A 56 -11.86 -17.20 -15.40
N GLY A 57 -12.70 -16.35 -14.79
CA GLY A 57 -14.13 -16.65 -14.65
C GLY A 57 -15.01 -15.45 -14.28
N GLU A 58 -16.32 -15.71 -14.22
CA GLU A 58 -17.32 -14.73 -13.77
C GLU A 58 -17.07 -14.32 -12.31
N THR A 59 -17.35 -13.06 -12.00
CA THR A 59 -17.20 -12.52 -10.65
C THR A 59 -18.23 -11.46 -10.34
N LYS A 60 -18.13 -10.86 -9.15
CA LYS A 60 -18.76 -9.59 -8.81
C LYS A 60 -17.66 -8.58 -8.53
N LEU A 61 -17.93 -7.31 -8.79
CA LEU A 61 -16.98 -6.24 -8.51
C LEU A 61 -17.31 -5.60 -7.17
N ASP A 62 -16.29 -5.45 -6.34
CA ASP A 62 -16.33 -4.56 -5.21
C ASP A 62 -15.49 -3.32 -5.55
N TRP A 63 -15.87 -2.18 -4.99
CA TRP A 63 -15.20 -0.91 -5.24
C TRP A 63 -14.34 -0.57 -4.04
N MET A 64 -13.03 -0.47 -4.26
CA MET A 64 -12.08 -0.06 -3.23
C MET A 64 -11.62 1.37 -3.48
N PRO A 65 -11.40 2.17 -2.43
CA PRO A 65 -10.69 3.44 -2.58
C PRO A 65 -9.34 3.21 -3.27
N ALA A 66 -9.00 4.03 -4.26
CA ALA A 66 -7.74 3.92 -5.01
C ALA A 66 -6.53 3.99 -4.08
N ASP A 67 -6.60 4.86 -3.07
CA ASP A 67 -5.56 5.01 -2.05
C ASP A 67 -5.38 3.71 -1.24
N ALA A 68 -6.46 2.96 -0.96
CA ALA A 68 -6.36 1.69 -0.24
C ALA A 68 -5.59 0.63 -1.04
N LEU A 69 -5.67 0.64 -2.38
CA LEU A 69 -4.86 -0.24 -3.22
C LEU A 69 -3.39 0.19 -3.27
N GLN A 70 -3.13 1.50 -3.36
CA GLN A 70 -1.77 2.05 -3.25
C GLN A 70 -1.15 1.66 -1.90
N ASN A 71 -1.88 1.86 -0.79
CA ASN A 71 -1.43 1.53 0.56
C ASN A 71 -1.18 0.03 0.73
N LYS A 72 -2.01 -0.83 0.12
CA LYS A 72 -1.74 -2.27 0.07
C LYS A 72 -0.40 -2.57 -0.60
N ARG A 73 -0.10 -1.91 -1.73
CA ARG A 73 1.20 -2.09 -2.38
C ARG A 73 2.35 -1.57 -1.52
N VAL A 74 2.18 -0.41 -0.90
CA VAL A 74 3.17 0.17 0.03
C VAL A 74 3.45 -0.79 1.19
N ARG A 75 2.39 -1.37 1.78
CA ARG A 75 2.46 -2.39 2.82
C ARG A 75 3.30 -3.58 2.43
N GLU A 76 3.01 -4.19 1.27
CA GLU A 76 3.78 -5.34 0.76
C GLU A 76 5.28 -5.01 0.64
N LEU A 77 5.60 -3.80 0.19
CA LEU A 77 6.97 -3.35 0.01
C LEU A 77 7.65 -3.04 1.35
N ASN A 78 6.92 -2.49 2.32
CA ASN A 78 7.39 -2.22 3.67
C ASN A 78 7.66 -3.50 4.45
N ASP A 79 6.73 -4.46 4.39
CA ASP A 79 6.90 -5.77 4.99
C ASP A 79 8.11 -6.49 4.40
N ARG A 80 8.26 -6.46 3.06
CA ARG A 80 9.43 -7.03 2.40
C ARG A 80 10.72 -6.35 2.83
N PHE A 81 10.74 -5.02 2.89
CA PHE A 81 11.93 -4.26 3.29
C PHE A 81 12.33 -4.53 4.73
N ARG A 82 11.36 -4.64 5.66
CA ARG A 82 11.62 -4.99 7.06
C ARG A 82 12.14 -6.40 7.23
N THR A 83 11.54 -7.37 6.54
CA THR A 83 11.83 -8.80 6.75
C THR A 83 13.04 -9.29 5.99
N LEU A 84 13.20 -8.86 4.73
CA LEU A 84 14.20 -9.39 3.80
C LEU A 84 15.26 -8.33 3.39
N GLY A 85 15.04 -7.06 3.72
CA GLY A 85 15.81 -5.95 3.17
C GLY A 85 15.37 -5.60 1.74
N GLY A 86 16.15 -4.75 1.07
CA GLY A 86 15.83 -4.30 -0.29
C GLY A 86 16.47 -2.96 -0.64
N ASN A 87 15.84 -2.24 -1.57
CA ASN A 87 16.28 -0.91 -1.99
C ASN A 87 15.98 0.13 -0.91
N GLY A 88 16.91 0.31 0.03
CA GLY A 88 16.74 1.22 1.14
C GLY A 88 17.92 1.23 2.12
N THR A 89 17.77 2.02 3.18
CA THR A 89 18.75 2.18 4.26
C THR A 89 18.11 1.82 5.59
N VAL A 90 18.82 1.04 6.41
CA VAL A 90 18.45 0.83 7.82
C VAL A 90 19.30 1.75 8.69
N VAL A 91 18.64 2.61 9.45
CA VAL A 91 19.24 3.57 10.37
C VAL A 91 18.93 3.12 11.80
N VAL A 92 19.95 3.16 12.65
CA VAL A 92 19.83 2.82 14.07
C VAL A 92 20.38 3.99 14.87
N THR A 93 19.58 4.51 15.79
CA THR A 93 19.96 5.67 16.62
C THR A 93 21.05 5.33 17.63
N SER A 94 21.66 6.38 18.19
CA SER A 94 22.69 6.25 19.21
C SER A 94 22.20 5.52 20.45
N GLY A 95 20.94 5.70 20.87
CA GLY A 95 20.37 5.02 22.04
C GLY A 95 20.40 3.51 21.89
N ILE A 96 19.94 2.99 20.75
CA ILE A 96 19.97 1.55 20.46
C ILE A 96 21.41 1.02 20.40
N LYS A 97 22.34 1.76 19.76
CA LYS A 97 23.76 1.36 19.71
C LYS A 97 24.41 1.35 21.09
N ALA A 98 24.09 2.32 21.94
CA ALA A 98 24.62 2.41 23.30
C ALA A 98 24.13 1.28 24.21
N ALA A 99 22.95 0.71 23.94
CA ALA A 99 22.44 -0.48 24.63
C ALA A 99 23.21 -1.77 24.30
N GLY A 100 24.04 -1.75 23.25
CA GLY A 100 24.98 -2.83 22.90
C GLY A 100 24.48 -3.78 21.81
N ASP A 101 25.41 -4.57 21.26
CA ASP A 101 25.18 -5.42 20.08
C ASP A 101 24.14 -6.54 20.29
N ALA A 102 23.96 -6.99 21.53
CA ALA A 102 22.91 -7.94 21.86
C ALA A 102 21.52 -7.29 21.73
N PHE A 103 21.35 -6.11 22.32
CA PHE A 103 20.10 -5.35 22.24
C PHE A 103 19.76 -4.95 20.80
N LEU A 104 20.76 -4.51 20.03
CA LEU A 104 20.60 -4.18 18.61
C LEU A 104 20.06 -5.39 17.81
N ARG A 105 20.64 -6.58 18.00
CA ARG A 105 20.17 -7.79 17.31
C ARG A 105 18.74 -8.12 17.68
N THR A 106 18.40 -8.08 18.97
CA THR A 106 17.03 -8.28 19.44
C THR A 106 16.06 -7.25 18.85
N ALA A 107 16.48 -5.99 18.71
CA ALA A 107 15.66 -4.95 18.10
C ALA A 107 15.40 -5.21 16.61
N ILE A 108 16.43 -5.60 15.85
CA ILE A 108 16.29 -5.96 14.43
C ILE A 108 15.37 -7.17 14.27
N GLU A 109 15.56 -8.23 15.06
CA GLU A 109 14.73 -9.44 15.04
C GLU A 109 13.27 -9.10 15.38
N ALA A 110 13.03 -8.28 16.41
CA ALA A 110 11.70 -7.85 16.79
C ALA A 110 11.00 -7.07 15.67
N VAL A 111 11.71 -6.16 14.99
CA VAL A 111 11.17 -5.42 13.83
C VAL A 111 10.86 -6.34 12.65
N GLN A 112 11.71 -7.35 12.40
CA GLN A 112 11.48 -8.35 11.37
C GLN A 112 10.25 -9.21 11.65
N SER A 113 10.01 -9.58 12.91
CA SER A 113 8.90 -10.46 13.30
C SER A 113 7.62 -9.72 13.70
N PHE A 114 7.60 -8.39 13.73
CA PHE A 114 6.47 -7.63 14.24
C PHE A 114 5.25 -7.69 13.31
N THR A 115 4.12 -8.14 13.84
CA THR A 115 2.84 -8.29 13.13
C THR A 115 1.66 -7.60 13.84
N ASP A 116 1.90 -6.92 14.95
CA ASP A 116 0.86 -6.31 15.80
C ASP A 116 0.46 -4.91 15.29
N PHE A 117 0.03 -4.84 14.03
CA PHE A 117 -0.50 -3.61 13.43
C PHE A 117 -1.97 -3.44 13.77
N SER A 118 -2.34 -2.23 14.17
CA SER A 118 -3.69 -1.84 14.56
C SER A 118 -3.98 -0.44 14.03
N GLU A 119 -5.25 -0.03 14.06
CA GLU A 119 -5.64 1.33 13.66
C GLU A 119 -4.93 2.43 14.46
N GLU A 120 -4.42 2.12 15.67
CA GLU A 120 -3.72 3.08 16.51
C GLU A 120 -2.28 3.35 16.05
N ASN A 121 -1.58 2.33 15.54
CA ASN A 121 -0.18 2.44 15.11
C ASN A 121 0.02 2.45 13.59
N ASP A 122 -1.01 2.08 12.83
CA ASP A 122 -0.99 1.97 11.37
C ASP A 122 -2.33 2.44 10.76
N PRO A 123 -2.68 3.73 10.90
CA PRO A 123 -3.97 4.27 10.45
C PRO A 123 -4.18 4.17 8.93
N TRP A 124 -3.08 4.11 8.17
CA TRP A 124 -3.10 4.04 6.71
C TRP A 124 -2.97 2.61 6.18
N GLY A 125 -2.71 1.63 7.04
CA GLY A 125 -2.54 0.26 6.62
C GLY A 125 -1.27 0.06 5.77
N GLU A 126 -0.21 0.82 6.03
CA GLU A 126 1.04 0.81 5.26
C GLU A 126 2.14 0.01 5.95
N HIS A 127 1.95 -0.37 7.22
CA HIS A 127 2.96 -1.08 8.01
C HIS A 127 4.29 -0.30 8.15
N ASP A 128 4.20 1.03 8.14
CA ASP A 128 5.35 1.94 8.16
C ASP A 128 5.80 2.30 9.57
N PHE A 129 5.01 2.06 10.62
CA PHE A 129 5.35 2.36 12.01
C PHE A 129 4.99 1.21 12.96
N GLY A 130 5.75 1.10 14.06
CA GLY A 130 5.38 0.21 15.15
C GLY A 130 6.26 0.33 16.38
N ALA A 131 5.85 -0.35 17.44
CA ALA A 131 6.50 -0.28 18.75
C ALA A 131 6.65 -1.67 19.36
N VAL A 132 7.85 -1.96 19.88
CA VAL A 132 8.17 -3.21 20.59
C VAL A 132 8.78 -2.91 21.95
N SER A 133 8.60 -3.83 22.89
CA SER A 133 9.18 -3.75 24.24
C SER A 133 10.31 -4.77 24.38
N ILE A 134 11.53 -4.30 24.63
CA ILE A 134 12.74 -5.13 24.75
C ILE A 134 13.42 -4.77 26.07
N GLU A 135 13.57 -5.73 26.98
CA GLU A 135 14.24 -5.53 28.28
C GLU A 135 13.66 -4.34 29.10
N GLY A 136 12.35 -4.10 28.98
CA GLY A 136 11.67 -2.98 29.65
C GLY A 136 11.83 -1.62 28.96
N GLN A 137 12.55 -1.55 27.84
CA GLN A 137 12.65 -0.37 26.99
C GLN A 137 11.68 -0.46 25.81
N LYS A 138 11.04 0.66 25.48
CA LYS A 138 10.18 0.77 24.30
C LYS A 138 11.04 1.20 23.12
N VAL A 139 11.02 0.43 22.05
CA VAL A 139 11.72 0.67 20.78
C VAL A 139 10.68 0.94 19.71
N PHE A 140 10.86 2.01 18.97
CA PHE A 140 10.07 2.32 17.78
C PHE A 140 10.83 1.95 16.53
N PHE A 141 10.09 1.55 15.51
CA PHE A 141 10.58 1.57 14.15
C PHE A 141 9.65 2.41 13.29
N LYS A 142 10.21 3.07 12.28
CA LYS A 142 9.44 3.72 11.24
C LYS A 142 10.10 3.60 9.87
N ILE A 143 9.32 3.65 8.79
CA ILE A 143 9.79 3.65 7.41
C ILE A 143 9.42 4.98 6.78
N ASP A 144 10.42 5.78 6.44
CA ASP A 144 10.22 7.00 5.66
C ASP A 144 10.46 6.72 4.16
N TYR A 145 9.69 7.40 3.30
CA TYR A 145 9.78 7.26 1.84
C TYR A 145 10.47 8.48 1.22
N TYR A 146 11.66 8.27 0.67
CA TYR A 146 12.39 9.32 -0.04
C TYR A 146 12.46 9.06 -1.54
N ASP A 147 12.72 10.10 -2.32
CA ASP A 147 13.20 9.94 -3.69
C ASP A 147 14.57 9.22 -3.72
N PRO A 148 15.01 8.67 -4.88
CA PRO A 148 16.26 7.91 -4.95
C PRO A 148 17.51 8.71 -4.53
N ASP A 149 17.44 10.04 -4.60
CA ASP A 149 18.50 10.97 -4.24
C ASP A 149 18.49 11.38 -2.75
N LEU A 150 17.50 10.93 -1.96
CA LEU A 150 17.33 11.26 -0.53
C LEU A 150 17.18 12.76 -0.23
N LYS A 151 16.59 13.54 -1.15
CA LYS A 151 16.40 15.00 -1.01
C LYS A 151 15.00 15.38 -0.56
N GLN A 152 14.00 14.60 -0.96
CA GLN A 152 12.59 14.90 -0.73
C GLN A 152 11.79 13.61 -0.58
N GLY A 153 10.52 13.74 -0.21
CA GLY A 153 9.61 12.59 -0.17
C GLY A 153 9.42 11.98 -1.57
N SER A 154 9.29 10.64 -1.63
CA SER A 154 8.94 9.96 -2.88
C SER A 154 7.58 10.43 -3.39
N THR A 155 7.47 10.63 -4.70
CA THR A 155 6.19 10.97 -5.35
C THR A 155 5.26 9.77 -5.48
N ASN A 156 5.78 8.55 -5.34
CA ASN A 156 4.99 7.33 -5.41
C ASN A 156 5.63 6.22 -4.56
N PRO A 157 5.29 6.12 -3.25
CA PRO A 157 5.79 5.09 -2.35
C PRO A 157 5.52 3.64 -2.82
N ALA A 158 4.48 3.43 -3.63
CA ALA A 158 4.16 2.12 -4.19
C ALA A 158 5.08 1.69 -5.36
N ASN A 159 5.94 2.59 -5.85
CA ASN A 159 6.92 2.32 -6.91
C ASN A 159 8.35 2.31 -6.35
N GLU A 160 8.98 1.15 -6.37
CA GLU A 160 10.35 0.94 -5.86
C GLU A 160 11.44 1.59 -6.68
N ALA A 161 11.20 1.85 -7.97
CA ALA A 161 12.17 2.56 -8.81
C ALA A 161 12.22 4.06 -8.49
N LEU A 162 11.17 4.59 -7.86
CA LEU A 162 11.04 6.00 -7.49
C LEU A 162 11.19 6.23 -5.98
N THR A 163 11.38 5.16 -5.19
CA THR A 163 11.34 5.25 -3.72
C THR A 163 12.54 4.57 -3.10
N HIS A 164 13.29 5.33 -2.32
CA HIS A 164 14.29 4.82 -1.37
C HIS A 164 13.67 4.77 0.03
N ARG A 165 13.56 3.56 0.61
CA ARG A 165 12.98 3.37 1.95
C ARG A 165 14.05 3.56 3.02
N VAL A 166 13.71 4.29 4.07
CA VAL A 166 14.58 4.45 5.24
C VAL A 166 13.89 3.88 6.47
N LEU A 167 14.33 2.70 6.92
CA LEU A 167 13.87 2.07 8.15
C LEU A 167 14.71 2.61 9.31
N THR A 168 14.10 3.40 10.19
CA THR A 168 14.75 3.91 11.40
C THR A 168 14.30 3.09 12.60
N ILE A 169 15.25 2.51 13.34
CA ILE A 169 15.03 1.83 14.62
C ILE A 169 15.60 2.70 15.74
N MET A 170 14.77 3.06 16.71
CA MET A 170 15.10 4.04 17.75
C MET A 170 14.45 3.75 19.09
N LEU A 171 15.02 4.26 20.19
CA LEU A 171 14.32 4.23 21.47
C LEU A 171 13.12 5.17 21.42
N ALA A 172 12.03 4.82 22.11
CA ALA A 172 10.85 5.68 22.21
C ALA A 172 11.16 7.04 22.85
N SER A 173 12.25 7.16 23.61
CA SER A 173 12.71 8.43 24.18
C SER A 173 13.42 9.35 23.17
N GLU A 174 13.76 8.82 21.99
CA GLU A 174 14.42 9.55 20.89
C GLU A 174 13.42 10.00 19.81
N TYR A 175 12.13 9.72 20.00
CA TYR A 175 11.01 10.07 19.12
C TYR A 175 10.19 11.21 19.73
#